data_AF-A0A1C5EE00-F1
#
_entry.id   AF-A0A1C5EE00-F1
#
_cell.length_a   1.000
_cell.length_b   1.000
_cell.length_c   1.000
_cell.angle_alpha   90.00
_cell.angle_beta   90.00
_cell.angle_gamma   90.00
#
_symmetry.space_group_name_H-M   'P 1'
#
loop_
_entity.id
_entity.type
_entity.pdbx_description
1 polymer ?
#
loop_
_entity_poly.entity_id
_entity_poly.type
_entity_poly.pdbx_seq_one_letter_code
_entity_poly.pdbx_strand_id
1 'polypeptide(L)'
;MLVAALASGCGGHGGRHDRGPVPTRPPSPTAMGGSPLAVKIDNVPAARPATGLDAADVVYAEQVEGGLSRLMAVYARRLPSAVGPVRSVRESDLELLGQFDRPYLAFSGAQRKLLPLIGRAPVRPESPDEASGAYYRDSARGAPHNLYLRPARLLRSAPGEGALTTGFRYGPAPPAAPPWPRAPCAIRRPASPSPGPGPGTAG
;
A
#
# COMPACT_ATOMS: atom_id res chain seq x y z
N MET A 1 -20.11 -25.93 64.89
CA MET A 1 -20.07 -25.93 63.42
C MET A 1 -18.90 -25.07 62.96
N LEU A 2 -18.16 -25.51 61.92
CA LEU A 2 -16.96 -24.89 61.27
C LEU A 2 -15.69 -24.84 62.16
N VAL A 3 -14.57 -25.54 61.95
CA VAL A 3 -13.81 -26.08 60.79
C VAL A 3 -13.02 -25.06 59.96
N ALA A 4 -11.70 -25.14 60.16
CA ALA A 4 -10.53 -25.03 59.25
C ALA A 4 -10.21 -23.74 58.43
N ALA A 5 -9.11 -23.09 58.85
CA ALA A 5 -7.79 -22.99 58.20
C ALA A 5 -7.59 -22.84 56.66
N LEU A 6 -6.70 -21.88 56.33
CA LEU A 6 -5.66 -21.78 55.29
C LEU A 6 -6.04 -21.74 53.79
N ALA A 7 -5.53 -20.72 53.06
CA ALA A 7 -4.43 -20.86 52.08
C ALA A 7 -4.25 -19.60 51.20
N SER A 8 -3.00 -19.15 51.03
CA SER A 8 -2.54 -18.38 49.85
C SER A 8 -2.45 -19.31 48.64
N GLY A 9 -2.84 -18.82 47.45
CA GLY A 9 -2.70 -19.54 46.17
C GLY A 9 -2.32 -18.62 45.02
N CYS A 10 -1.23 -18.95 44.33
CA CYS A 10 -0.70 -18.30 43.12
C CYS A 10 -1.46 -18.74 41.85
N GLY A 11 -1.38 -17.94 40.77
CA GLY A 11 -1.69 -18.41 39.42
C GLY A 11 -1.57 -17.34 38.34
N GLY A 12 -0.43 -17.29 37.65
CA GLY A 12 -0.32 -16.55 36.38
C GLY A 12 -0.89 -17.37 35.22
N HIS A 13 -1.32 -16.74 34.12
CA HIS A 13 -1.33 -17.32 32.78
C HIS A 13 -1.51 -16.25 31.70
N GLY A 14 -0.88 -16.51 30.55
CA GLY A 14 -0.56 -15.56 29.49
C GLY A 14 -1.76 -14.88 28.83
N GLY A 15 -1.56 -13.62 28.46
CA GLY A 15 -2.46 -12.88 27.59
C GLY A 15 -2.56 -13.57 26.24
N ARG A 16 -3.66 -14.27 26.00
CA ARG A 16 -4.12 -14.59 24.65
C ARG A 16 -4.56 -13.29 24.01
N HIS A 17 -3.85 -12.89 22.95
CA HIS A 17 -4.42 -12.00 21.95
C HIS A 17 -5.60 -12.75 21.30
N ASP A 18 -6.81 -12.44 21.74
CA ASP A 18 -8.02 -12.83 21.01
C ASP A 18 -8.01 -12.12 19.65
N ARG A 19 -7.49 -12.80 18.63
CA ARG A 19 -7.94 -12.52 17.26
C ARG A 19 -9.36 -13.03 17.19
N GLY A 20 -10.32 -12.11 17.33
CA GLY A 20 -11.71 -12.39 16.99
C GLY A 20 -11.80 -13.01 15.58
N PRO A 21 -12.83 -13.82 15.31
CA PRO A 21 -13.00 -14.44 14.00
C PRO A 21 -12.99 -13.36 12.91
N VAL A 22 -12.09 -13.50 11.93
CA VAL A 22 -12.17 -12.73 10.69
C VAL A 22 -13.54 -13.02 10.10
N PRO A 23 -14.40 -12.01 9.81
CA PRO A 23 -15.70 -12.27 9.22
C PRO A 23 -15.50 -12.97 7.87
N THR A 24 -15.85 -14.25 7.82
CA THR A 24 -15.92 -15.03 6.58
C THR A 24 -17.14 -14.58 5.82
N ARG A 25 -16.98 -13.51 5.02
CA ARG A 25 -18.02 -13.10 4.09
C ARG A 25 -18.23 -14.24 3.08
N PRO A 26 -19.47 -14.66 2.79
CA PRO A 26 -19.72 -15.56 1.67
C PRO A 26 -19.16 -14.94 0.39
N PRO A 27 -18.65 -15.76 -0.56
CA PRO A 27 -18.17 -15.25 -1.83
C PRO A 27 -19.27 -14.40 -2.44
N SER A 28 -18.97 -13.13 -2.69
CA SER A 28 -19.86 -12.29 -3.48
C SER A 28 -20.10 -13.02 -4.81
N PRO A 29 -21.34 -13.00 -5.35
CA PRO A 29 -21.60 -13.62 -6.64
C PRO A 29 -20.54 -13.10 -7.59
N THR A 30 -19.82 -14.04 -8.22
CA THR A 30 -18.65 -13.80 -9.06
C THR A 30 -18.94 -12.56 -9.89
N ALA A 31 -18.18 -11.49 -9.67
CA ALA A 31 -18.40 -10.25 -10.38
C ALA A 31 -18.43 -10.61 -11.87
N MET A 32 -19.58 -10.46 -12.53
CA MET A 32 -19.71 -10.80 -13.95
C MET A 32 -18.68 -10.02 -14.81
N GLY A 33 -18.12 -8.96 -14.26
CA GLY A 33 -16.96 -8.25 -14.78
C GLY A 33 -15.69 -8.57 -13.99
N GLY A 34 -14.95 -9.60 -14.43
CA GLY A 34 -13.53 -9.84 -14.10
C GLY A 34 -13.05 -9.65 -12.65
N SER A 35 -11.74 -9.52 -12.47
CA SER A 35 -11.09 -9.20 -11.19
C SER A 35 -10.35 -7.87 -11.31
N PRO A 36 -10.35 -7.01 -10.27
CA PRO A 36 -9.68 -5.71 -10.34
C PRO A 36 -8.16 -5.87 -10.39
N LEU A 37 -7.48 -4.86 -10.91
CA LEU A 37 -6.02 -4.77 -10.91
C LEU A 37 -5.56 -3.95 -9.71
N ALA A 38 -4.81 -4.56 -8.81
CA ALA A 38 -4.12 -3.92 -7.71
C ALA A 38 -2.62 -3.77 -8.04
N VAL A 39 -2.09 -2.56 -7.90
CA VAL A 39 -0.68 -2.25 -8.19
C VAL A 39 -0.01 -1.65 -6.97
N LYS A 40 1.10 -2.25 -6.52
CA LYS A 40 1.93 -1.71 -5.45
C LYS A 40 2.82 -0.59 -5.97
N ILE A 41 2.64 0.63 -5.47
CA ILE A 41 3.30 1.84 -5.96
C ILE A 41 4.19 2.46 -4.88
N ASP A 42 5.37 2.95 -5.28
CA ASP A 42 6.26 3.71 -4.41
C ASP A 42 5.67 5.07 -4.03
N ASN A 43 5.93 5.53 -2.81
CA ASN A 43 5.50 6.85 -2.36
C ASN A 43 6.61 7.64 -1.64
N VAL A 44 7.86 7.19 -1.73
CA VAL A 44 8.99 7.97 -1.21
C VAL A 44 9.18 9.27 -2.01
N PRO A 45 9.78 10.33 -1.43
CA PRO A 45 9.97 11.60 -2.13
C PRO A 45 10.62 11.48 -3.51
N ALA A 46 11.66 10.65 -3.65
CA ALA A 46 12.37 10.43 -4.91
C ALA A 46 11.54 9.72 -5.99
N ALA A 47 10.46 9.03 -5.63
CA ALA A 47 9.58 8.35 -6.56
C ALA A 47 8.42 9.23 -7.04
N ARG A 48 8.19 10.38 -6.42
CA ARG A 48 7.07 11.28 -6.77
C ARG A 48 7.40 12.12 -8.01
N PRO A 49 6.38 12.54 -8.78
CA PRO A 49 4.98 12.11 -8.70
C PRO A 49 4.81 10.67 -9.21
N ALA A 50 3.81 9.97 -8.68
CA ALA A 50 3.37 8.67 -9.19
C ALA A 50 2.53 8.83 -10.47
N THR A 51 2.55 7.81 -11.32
CA THR A 51 1.84 7.78 -12.61
C THR A 51 0.62 6.86 -12.52
N GLY A 52 -0.51 7.30 -13.07
CA GLY A 52 -1.73 6.50 -13.19
C GLY A 52 -2.67 6.51 -11.97
N LEU A 53 -2.29 7.16 -10.86
CA LEU A 53 -3.13 7.23 -9.64
C LEU A 53 -4.48 7.92 -9.84
N ASP A 54 -4.59 8.85 -10.78
CA ASP A 54 -5.80 9.57 -11.15
C ASP A 54 -6.88 8.67 -11.77
N ALA A 55 -6.49 7.51 -12.29
CA ALA A 55 -7.40 6.49 -12.80
C ALA A 55 -7.83 5.46 -11.74
N ALA A 56 -7.22 5.46 -10.55
CA ALA A 56 -7.49 4.48 -9.52
C ALA A 56 -8.88 4.69 -8.89
N ASP A 57 -9.58 3.59 -8.61
CA ASP A 57 -10.88 3.59 -7.95
C ASP A 57 -10.76 3.58 -6.44
N VAL A 58 -9.70 2.94 -5.93
CA VAL A 58 -9.32 2.93 -4.52
C VAL A 58 -7.81 3.08 -4.41
N VAL A 59 -7.35 3.91 -3.49
CA VAL A 59 -5.94 4.04 -3.14
C VAL A 59 -5.79 3.88 -1.64
N TYR A 60 -5.04 2.87 -1.22
CA TYR A 60 -4.65 2.70 0.17
C TYR A 60 -3.24 3.25 0.37
N ALA A 61 -3.02 3.95 1.48
CA ALA A 61 -1.69 4.38 1.90
C ALA A 61 -1.24 3.53 3.08
N GLU A 62 -0.13 2.80 2.90
CA GLU A 62 0.42 1.93 3.93
C GLU A 62 1.77 2.47 4.40
N GLN A 63 1.93 2.54 5.72
CA GLN A 63 3.23 2.79 6.31
C GLN A 63 4.11 1.55 6.19
N VAL A 64 5.40 1.78 6.05
CA VAL A 64 6.43 0.76 5.90
C VAL A 64 7.66 1.13 6.73
N GLU A 65 8.72 0.31 6.71
CA GLU A 65 9.88 0.57 7.58
C GLU A 65 10.49 1.95 7.34
N GLY A 66 11.00 2.54 8.43
CA GLY A 66 11.65 3.85 8.39
C GLY A 66 10.69 5.03 8.25
N GLY A 67 9.39 4.85 8.53
CA GLY A 67 8.39 5.92 8.48
C GLY A 67 8.00 6.35 7.06
N LEU A 68 8.45 5.60 6.06
CA LEU A 68 8.06 5.81 4.66
C LEU A 68 6.65 5.26 4.44
N SER A 69 6.07 5.56 3.27
CA SER A 69 4.81 4.94 2.83
C SER A 69 4.96 4.33 1.45
N ARG A 70 4.08 3.37 1.14
CA ARG A 70 3.77 2.93 -0.22
C ARG A 70 2.26 3.01 -0.43
N LEU A 71 1.84 2.99 -1.68
CA LEU A 71 0.44 2.99 -2.05
C LEU A 71 0.05 1.64 -2.64
N MET A 72 -1.19 1.22 -2.41
CA MET A 72 -1.84 0.16 -3.18
C MET A 72 -2.98 0.79 -3.97
N ALA A 73 -2.83 0.88 -5.28
CA ALA A 73 -3.85 1.44 -6.17
C ALA A 73 -4.65 0.32 -6.85
N VAL A 74 -5.97 0.38 -6.74
CA VAL A 74 -6.90 -0.60 -7.31
C VAL A 74 -7.67 0.02 -8.47
N TYR A 75 -7.68 -0.68 -9.59
CA TYR A 75 -8.28 -0.28 -10.86
C TYR A 75 -9.35 -1.28 -11.29
N ALA A 76 -10.57 -0.80 -11.47
CA ALA A 76 -11.72 -1.59 -11.87
C ALA A 76 -12.49 -0.91 -13.02
N ARG A 77 -12.72 0.41 -12.98
CA ARG A 77 -13.48 1.13 -14.01
C ARG A 77 -12.62 1.59 -15.19
N ARG A 78 -11.37 1.96 -14.94
CA ARG A 78 -10.45 2.47 -15.97
C ARG A 78 -9.05 1.93 -15.74
N LEU A 79 -8.37 1.58 -16.82
CA LEU A 79 -6.96 1.21 -16.80
C LEU A 79 -6.14 2.36 -17.38
N PRO A 80 -5.18 2.94 -16.63
CA PRO A 80 -4.28 3.95 -17.19
C PRO A 80 -3.29 3.32 -18.18
N SER A 81 -2.66 4.14 -19.03
CA SER A 81 -1.65 3.67 -19.99
C SER A 81 -0.38 3.15 -19.32
N ALA A 82 -0.02 3.71 -18.17
CA ALA A 82 1.09 3.30 -17.33
C ALA A 82 0.79 3.51 -15.84
N VAL A 83 1.39 2.68 -14.97
CA VAL A 83 1.32 2.80 -13.51
C VAL A 83 2.71 2.63 -12.89
N GLY A 84 3.06 3.47 -11.93
CA GLY A 84 4.30 3.29 -11.17
C GLY A 84 4.79 4.56 -10.47
N PRO A 85 5.99 4.52 -9.86
CA PRO A 85 6.92 3.39 -9.86
C PRO A 85 6.40 2.17 -9.09
N VAL A 86 6.50 0.97 -9.66
CA VAL A 86 6.04 -0.29 -9.05
C VAL A 86 7.06 -0.78 -8.01
N ARG A 87 6.56 -1.28 -6.87
CA ARG A 87 7.38 -1.71 -5.73
C ARG A 87 7.03 -3.08 -5.21
N SER A 88 7.90 -3.56 -4.31
CA SER A 88 7.77 -4.87 -3.70
C SER A 88 6.55 -4.94 -2.79
N VAL A 89 5.86 -6.07 -2.89
CA VAL A 89 4.70 -6.41 -2.06
C VAL A 89 5.12 -6.87 -0.66
N ARG A 90 4.20 -6.73 0.29
CA ARG A 90 4.31 -7.05 1.72
C ARG A 90 3.16 -7.94 2.15
N GLU A 91 3.28 -8.52 3.33
CA GLU A 91 2.22 -9.36 3.90
C GLU A 91 0.91 -8.57 4.12
N SER A 92 1.00 -7.32 4.58
CA SER A 92 -0.16 -6.43 4.75
C SER A 92 -0.96 -6.22 3.47
N ASP A 93 -0.30 -6.27 2.30
CA ASP A 93 -0.97 -6.16 1.01
C ASP A 93 -1.93 -7.33 0.76
N LEU A 94 -1.56 -8.54 1.20
CA LEU A 94 -2.38 -9.73 1.01
C LEU A 94 -3.62 -9.71 1.90
N GLU A 95 -3.46 -9.27 3.16
CA GLU A 95 -4.57 -9.06 4.08
C GLU A 95 -5.54 -8.00 3.54
N LEU A 96 -4.99 -6.88 3.08
CA LEU A 96 -5.74 -5.79 2.47
C LEU A 96 -6.51 -6.28 1.23
N LEU A 97 -5.89 -7.04 0.35
CA LEU A 97 -6.52 -7.52 -0.88
C LEU A 97 -7.52 -8.65 -0.67
N GLY A 98 -7.59 -9.24 0.53
CA GLY A 98 -8.57 -10.27 0.88
C GLY A 98 -10.04 -9.80 0.82
N GLN A 99 -10.28 -8.49 0.71
CA GLN A 99 -11.63 -7.93 0.49
C GLN A 99 -12.12 -8.02 -0.97
N PHE A 100 -11.23 -8.37 -1.91
CA PHE A 100 -11.52 -8.50 -3.34
C PHE A 100 -11.61 -9.96 -3.78
N ASP A 101 -12.42 -10.26 -4.80
CA ASP A 101 -12.44 -11.59 -5.41
C ASP A 101 -11.26 -11.78 -6.38
N ARG A 102 -10.20 -12.42 -5.86
CA ARG A 102 -9.01 -12.84 -6.62
C ARG A 102 -8.40 -11.76 -7.51
N PRO A 103 -8.07 -10.56 -6.97
CA PRO A 103 -7.53 -9.45 -7.75
C PRO A 103 -6.20 -9.80 -8.42
N TYR A 104 -5.92 -9.18 -9.56
CA TYR A 104 -4.55 -9.13 -10.09
C TYR A 104 -3.68 -8.30 -9.17
N LEU A 105 -2.51 -8.80 -8.81
CA LEU A 105 -1.57 -8.14 -7.91
C LEU A 105 -0.26 -7.93 -8.66
N ALA A 106 -0.05 -6.71 -9.12
CA ALA A 106 1.16 -6.27 -9.81
C ALA A 106 2.15 -5.64 -8.83
N PHE A 107 3.38 -6.18 -8.79
CA PHE A 107 4.42 -5.80 -7.84
C PHE A 107 5.81 -6.09 -8.42
N SER A 108 6.85 -5.44 -7.91
CA SER A 108 8.21 -5.55 -8.47
C SER A 108 9.02 -6.75 -7.97
N GLY A 109 8.46 -7.52 -7.03
CA GLY A 109 9.12 -8.62 -6.30
C GLY A 109 8.69 -8.67 -4.83
N ALA A 110 9.10 -9.70 -4.10
CA ALA A 110 8.72 -9.90 -2.70
C ALA A 110 9.91 -10.39 -1.88
N GLN A 111 9.81 -10.28 -0.55
CA GLN A 111 10.73 -11.00 0.33
C GLN A 111 10.56 -12.50 0.12
N ARG A 112 11.66 -13.27 0.12
CA ARG A 112 11.64 -14.71 -0.19
C ARG A 112 10.70 -15.53 0.70
N LYS A 113 10.57 -15.15 1.98
CA LYS A 113 9.63 -15.79 2.93
C LYS A 113 8.16 -15.51 2.62
N LEU A 114 7.87 -14.44 1.87
CA LEU A 114 6.51 -14.03 1.49
C LEU A 114 6.01 -14.76 0.23
N LEU A 115 6.90 -15.29 -0.62
CA LEU A 115 6.52 -15.97 -1.87
C LEU A 115 5.52 -17.13 -1.67
N PRO A 116 5.67 -18.02 -0.67
CA PRO A 116 4.69 -19.08 -0.43
C PRO A 116 3.32 -18.55 0.04
N LEU A 117 3.29 -17.40 0.71
CA LEU A 117 2.04 -16.77 1.14
C LEU A 117 1.31 -16.15 -0.04
N ILE A 118 2.03 -15.48 -0.95
CA ILE A 118 1.47 -14.95 -2.20
C ILE A 118 0.83 -16.08 -3.01
N GLY A 119 1.54 -17.21 -3.17
CA GLY A 119 1.03 -18.35 -3.94
C GLY A 119 -0.20 -19.05 -3.33
N ARG A 120 -0.48 -18.82 -2.04
CA ARG A 120 -1.67 -19.36 -1.33
C ARG A 120 -2.78 -18.32 -1.19
N ALA A 121 -2.46 -17.03 -1.30
CA ALA A 121 -3.42 -15.97 -1.17
C ALA A 121 -4.42 -16.00 -2.35
N PRO A 122 -5.67 -15.58 -2.14
CA PRO A 122 -6.66 -15.46 -3.21
C PRO A 122 -6.34 -14.21 -4.05
N VAL A 123 -5.22 -14.22 -4.76
CA VAL A 123 -4.76 -13.17 -5.68
C VAL A 123 -4.19 -13.82 -6.94
N ARG A 124 -4.05 -13.05 -8.02
CA ARG A 124 -3.31 -13.43 -9.22
C ARG A 124 -2.01 -12.64 -9.24
N PRO A 125 -0.88 -13.21 -8.80
CA PRO A 125 0.38 -12.49 -8.80
C PRO A 125 0.84 -12.20 -10.24
N GLU A 126 1.30 -10.98 -10.46
CA GLU A 126 1.79 -10.48 -11.76
C GLU A 126 3.14 -9.79 -11.54
N SER A 127 4.19 -10.55 -11.29
CA SER A 127 5.56 -10.04 -11.16
C SER A 127 6.21 -9.79 -12.54
N PRO A 128 7.36 -9.07 -12.62
CA PRO A 128 8.11 -8.93 -13.87
C PRO A 128 8.58 -10.27 -14.47
N ASP A 129 8.74 -11.31 -13.64
CA ASP A 129 9.12 -12.64 -14.11
C ASP A 129 7.92 -13.36 -14.77
N GLU A 130 6.71 -13.17 -14.24
CA GLU A 130 5.46 -13.77 -14.76
C GLU A 130 4.91 -12.99 -15.97
N ALA A 131 5.02 -11.66 -15.96
CA ALA A 131 4.43 -10.77 -16.94
C ALA A 131 5.44 -9.79 -17.54
N SER A 132 6.60 -10.28 -17.97
CA SER A 132 7.73 -9.47 -18.47
C SER A 132 7.32 -8.42 -19.52
N GLY A 133 6.43 -8.76 -20.45
CA GLY A 133 5.94 -7.84 -21.49
C GLY A 133 5.06 -6.69 -20.98
N ALA A 134 4.59 -6.76 -19.73
CA ALA A 134 3.81 -5.71 -19.09
C ALA A 134 4.67 -4.68 -18.35
N TYR A 135 5.93 -5.00 -18.04
CA TYR A 135 6.81 -4.13 -17.29
C TYR A 135 7.86 -3.45 -18.18
N TYR A 136 8.23 -2.22 -17.82
CA TYR A 136 9.33 -1.50 -18.46
C TYR A 136 10.05 -0.62 -17.45
N ARG A 137 11.29 -0.24 -17.79
CA ARG A 137 12.06 0.74 -17.00
C ARG A 137 12.07 2.10 -17.69
N ASP A 138 11.76 3.13 -16.94
CA ASP A 138 11.90 4.52 -17.37
C ASP A 138 13.37 4.95 -17.19
N SER A 139 14.06 5.26 -18.29
CA SER A 139 15.46 5.68 -18.26
C SER A 139 15.67 7.08 -17.68
N ALA A 140 14.62 7.90 -17.59
CA ALA A 140 14.69 9.22 -16.97
C ALA A 140 14.73 9.15 -15.43
N ARG A 141 14.50 7.98 -14.83
CA ARG A 141 14.50 7.77 -13.38
C ARG A 141 15.57 6.78 -12.93
N GLY A 142 16.17 7.08 -11.77
CA GLY A 142 17.10 6.19 -11.10
C GLY A 142 16.42 4.96 -10.50
N ALA A 143 17.09 3.81 -10.56
CA ALA A 143 16.70 2.66 -9.76
C ALA A 143 16.79 3.02 -8.25
N PRO A 144 15.87 2.52 -7.41
CA PRO A 144 14.84 1.52 -7.70
C PRO A 144 13.45 2.11 -8.05
N HIS A 145 13.36 3.39 -8.42
CA HIS A 145 12.10 4.12 -8.64
C HIS A 145 11.73 4.27 -10.11
N ASN A 146 12.16 3.33 -10.95
CA ASN A 146 12.05 3.44 -12.39
C ASN A 146 11.29 2.28 -13.06
N LEU A 147 10.73 1.34 -12.30
CA LEU A 147 9.95 0.24 -12.86
C LEU A 147 8.48 0.67 -13.01
N TYR A 148 7.90 0.46 -14.19
CA TYR A 148 6.52 0.82 -14.51
C TYR A 148 5.78 -0.34 -15.13
N LEU A 149 4.46 -0.39 -14.92
CA LEU A 149 3.54 -1.35 -15.48
C LEU A 149 2.74 -0.72 -16.64
N ARG A 150 2.44 -1.51 -17.67
CA ARG A 150 1.45 -1.22 -18.72
C ARG A 150 0.22 -2.10 -18.50
N PRO A 151 -0.84 -1.62 -17.84
CA PRO A 151 -2.02 -2.42 -17.51
C PRO A 151 -2.66 -3.13 -18.72
N ALA A 152 -2.65 -2.51 -19.89
CA ALA A 152 -3.19 -3.09 -21.13
C ALA A 152 -2.47 -4.39 -21.60
N ARG A 153 -1.29 -4.68 -21.06
CA ARG A 153 -0.56 -5.92 -21.31
C ARG A 153 -0.96 -7.05 -20.35
N LEU A 154 -1.64 -6.74 -19.24
CA LEU A 154 -2.20 -7.71 -18.29
C LEU A 154 -3.68 -7.95 -18.55
N LEU A 155 -4.46 -6.88 -18.72
CA LEU A 155 -5.90 -6.93 -18.94
C LEU A 155 -6.27 -6.29 -20.27
N ARG A 156 -7.11 -6.97 -21.05
CA ARG A 156 -7.64 -6.45 -22.33
C ARG A 156 -8.58 -5.25 -22.15
N SER A 157 -9.31 -5.23 -21.04
CA SER A 157 -10.25 -4.17 -20.69
C SER A 157 -10.38 -4.07 -19.17
N ALA A 158 -10.84 -2.92 -18.69
CA ALA A 158 -11.17 -2.75 -17.29
C ALA A 158 -12.34 -3.69 -16.92
N PRO A 159 -12.31 -4.36 -15.74
CA PRO A 159 -13.32 -5.34 -15.36
C PRO A 159 -14.69 -4.72 -15.04
N GLY A 160 -14.75 -3.41 -14.78
CA GLY A 160 -15.95 -2.67 -14.44
C GLY A 160 -16.17 -2.56 -12.93
N GLU A 161 -17.14 -1.73 -12.52
CA GLU A 161 -17.43 -1.42 -11.12
C GLU A 161 -17.84 -2.66 -10.30
N GLY A 162 -18.47 -3.66 -10.91
CA GLY A 162 -18.84 -4.91 -10.24
C GLY A 162 -17.65 -5.68 -9.65
N ALA A 163 -16.44 -5.43 -10.14
CA ALA A 163 -15.20 -6.01 -9.60
C ALA A 163 -14.80 -5.42 -8.24
N LEU A 164 -15.34 -4.25 -7.86
CA LEU A 164 -15.14 -3.62 -6.56
C LEU A 164 -16.06 -4.27 -5.52
N THR A 165 -15.70 -5.48 -5.08
CA THR A 165 -16.48 -6.24 -4.10
C THR A 165 -16.38 -5.69 -2.68
N THR A 166 -15.81 -4.50 -2.47
CA THR A 166 -15.64 -3.88 -1.14
C THR A 166 -16.95 -3.38 -0.53
N GLY A 167 -18.00 -3.24 -1.35
CA GLY A 167 -19.28 -2.68 -0.93
C GLY A 167 -19.28 -1.15 -0.87
N PHE A 168 -18.28 -0.48 -1.46
CA PHE A 168 -18.34 0.96 -1.66
C PHE A 168 -19.55 1.34 -2.51
N ARG A 169 -20.18 2.46 -2.15
CA ARG A 169 -21.23 3.09 -2.94
C ARG A 169 -20.76 4.48 -3.31
N TYR A 170 -20.76 4.79 -4.61
CA TYR A 170 -20.41 6.11 -5.09
C TYR A 170 -21.67 6.97 -5.19
N GLY A 171 -21.60 8.17 -4.61
CA GLY A 171 -22.62 9.20 -4.77
C GLY A 171 -22.22 10.21 -5.85
N PRO A 172 -23.13 11.12 -6.22
CA PRO A 172 -22.77 12.28 -7.04
C PRO A 172 -21.61 13.05 -6.38
N ALA A 173 -20.69 13.55 -7.21
CA ALA A 173 -19.58 14.35 -6.72
C ALA A 173 -20.14 15.57 -5.96
N PRO A 174 -19.61 15.89 -4.76
CA PRO A 174 -19.99 17.12 -4.09
C PRO A 174 -19.59 18.32 -4.96
N PRO A 175 -20.29 19.46 -4.87
CA PRO A 175 -19.84 20.69 -5.51
C PRO A 175 -18.40 21.00 -5.10
N ALA A 176 -17.62 21.57 -6.02
CA ALA A 176 -16.18 21.77 -5.85
C ALA A 176 -15.87 22.38 -4.48
N ALA A 177 -15.14 21.62 -3.65
CA ALA A 177 -14.68 22.13 -2.37
C ALA A 177 -13.74 23.32 -2.62
N PRO A 178 -13.77 24.38 -1.79
CA PRO A 178 -12.79 25.44 -1.85
C PRO A 178 -11.38 24.84 -1.72
N PRO A 179 -10.37 25.41 -2.39
CA PRO A 179 -9.01 24.90 -2.33
C PRO A 179 -8.53 24.79 -0.88
N TRP A 180 -7.83 23.70 -0.55
CA TRP A 180 -7.27 23.51 0.79
C TRP A 180 -6.38 24.71 1.15
N PRO A 181 -6.51 25.30 2.36
CA PRO A 181 -5.69 26.42 2.76
C PRO A 181 -4.21 26.03 2.70
N ARG A 182 -3.48 26.66 1.77
CA ARG A 182 -2.02 26.54 1.70
C ARG A 182 -1.42 27.36 2.83
N ALA A 183 -1.20 26.75 3.98
CA ALA A 183 -0.36 27.37 5.01
C ALA A 183 1.10 27.39 4.50
N PRO A 184 1.77 28.55 4.43
CA PRO A 184 3.19 28.58 4.15
C PRO A 184 3.94 27.87 5.28
N CYS A 185 4.61 26.77 4.96
CA CYS A 185 5.49 26.10 5.92
C CYS A 185 6.78 26.92 6.03
N ALA A 186 6.83 27.85 6.99
CA ALA A 186 8.05 28.57 7.32
C ALA A 186 9.00 27.62 8.05
N ILE A 187 9.99 27.09 7.35
CA ILE A 187 11.09 26.34 7.96
C ILE A 187 11.98 27.35 8.69
N ARG A 188 11.81 27.47 10.00
CA ARG A 188 12.73 28.25 10.85
C ARG A 188 14.02 27.45 11.02
N ARG A 189 15.05 27.78 10.23
CA ARG A 189 16.40 27.25 10.46
C ARG A 189 16.96 27.89 11.74
N PRO A 190 17.55 27.11 12.67
CA PRO A 190 18.33 27.71 13.75
C PRO A 190 19.51 28.48 13.14
N ALA A 191 19.76 29.69 13.66
CA ALA A 191 20.90 30.49 13.24
C ALA A 191 22.19 29.73 13.55
N SER A 192 23.13 29.72 12.59
CA SER A 192 24.47 29.20 12.82
C SER A 192 25.15 30.01 13.93
N PRO A 193 25.84 29.37 14.90
CA PRO A 193 26.61 30.11 15.89
C PRO A 193 27.70 30.91 15.19
N SER A 194 27.81 32.20 15.54
CA SER A 194 28.86 33.09 15.03
C SER A 194 30.25 32.51 15.34
N PRO A 195 31.23 32.61 14.42
CA PRO A 195 32.59 32.22 14.72
C PRO A 195 33.11 33.08 15.88
N GLY A 196 33.60 32.43 16.94
CA GLY A 196 34.24 33.10 18.07
C GLY A 196 35.50 33.85 17.64
N PRO A 197 35.93 34.87 18.40
CA PRO A 197 37.13 35.63 18.07
C PRO A 197 38.35 34.72 18.05
N GLY A 198 39.09 34.75 16.94
CA GLY A 198 40.34 34.00 16.78
C GLY A 198 41.41 34.46 17.77
N PRO A 199 42.39 33.60 18.09
CA PRO A 199 43.44 33.93 19.04
C PRO A 199 44.28 35.11 18.52
N GLY A 200 44.33 36.18 19.30
CA GLY A 200 45.16 37.34 19.02
C GLY A 200 46.64 36.96 19.00
N THR A 201 47.32 37.34 17.93
CA THR A 201 48.78 37.30 17.83
C THR A 201 49.35 38.37 18.76
N ALA A 202 49.98 37.94 19.86
CA ALA A 202 50.85 38.80 20.65
C ALA A 202 52.21 38.87 19.95
N GLY A 203 52.63 40.09 19.60
CA GLY A 203 54.00 40.44 19.25
C GLY A 203 54.75 40.98 20.45
#